data_AF-A0A4S4H5R0-F1
#
_entry.id   AF-A0A4S4H5R0-F1
#
_cell.length_a   1.000
_cell.length_b   1.000
_cell.length_c   1.000
_cell.angle_alpha   90.00
_cell.angle_beta   90.00
_cell.angle_gamma   90.00
#
_symmetry.space_group_name_H-M   'P 1'
#
loop_
_entity.id
_entity.type
_entity.pdbx_description
1 polymer ?
#
loop_
_entity_poly.entity_id
_entity_poly.type
_entity_poly.pdbx_seq_one_letter_code
_entity_poly.pdbx_strand_id
1 'polypeptide(L)'
;MFKHFSKMLIFLLLAYACPKAYANVVSVDNAKQLAANFFSATHKAKLATADALELAYTAGNSSKPLYYVFNAINGNGFVIVSAEDCTTPILGY
;
A
#
# COMPACT_ATOMS: atom_id res chain seq x y z
N MET A 1 38.03 25.08 21.79
CA MET A 1 37.81 24.83 20.35
C MET A 1 37.44 23.38 20.01
N PHE A 2 38.15 22.36 20.52
CA PHE A 2 37.88 20.93 20.21
C PHE A 2 36.48 20.39 20.60
N LYS A 3 35.87 20.90 21.67
CA LYS A 3 34.56 20.41 22.18
C LYS A 3 33.37 20.72 21.26
N HIS A 4 33.45 21.79 20.46
CA HIS A 4 32.42 22.13 19.47
C HIS A 4 32.59 21.32 18.18
N PHE A 5 33.83 21.02 17.80
CA PHE A 5 34.16 20.20 16.63
C PHE A 5 33.68 18.75 16.80
N SER A 6 33.86 18.16 17.99
CA SER A 6 33.33 16.83 18.31
C SER A 6 31.80 16.76 18.26
N LYS A 7 31.09 17.79 18.75
CA LYS A 7 29.62 17.85 18.68
C LYS A 7 29.12 17.99 17.24
N MET A 8 29.79 18.80 16.43
CA MET A 8 29.45 18.99 15.01
C MET A 8 29.70 17.70 14.21
N LEU A 9 30.77 16.96 14.52
CA LEU A 9 31.06 15.66 13.91
C LEU A 9 29.99 14.62 14.25
N ILE A 10 29.56 14.55 15.52
CA ILE A 10 28.46 13.66 15.95
C ILE A 10 27.16 14.00 15.20
N PHE A 11 26.85 15.29 15.04
CA PHE A 11 25.67 15.73 14.30
C PHE A 11 25.73 15.32 12.82
N LEU A 12 26.89 15.47 12.17
CA LEU A 12 27.08 15.02 10.77
C LEU A 12 26.94 13.49 10.63
N LEU A 13 27.48 12.73 11.58
CA LEU A 13 27.36 11.26 11.57
C LEU A 13 25.91 10.82 11.70
N LEU A 14 25.14 11.46 12.59
CA LEU A 14 23.71 11.18 12.78
C LEU A 14 22.89 11.56 11.54
N ALA A 15 23.21 12.68 10.88
CA ALA A 15 22.55 13.08 9.65
C ALA A 15 22.83 12.11 8.49
N TYR A 16 24.03 11.52 8.43
CA TYR A 16 24.39 10.52 7.42
C TYR A 16 23.75 9.15 7.68
N ALA A 17 23.49 8.81 8.95
CA ALA A 17 22.94 7.52 9.35
C ALA A 17 21.41 7.38 9.15
N CYS A 18 20.75 8.31 8.46
CA CYS A 18 19.31 8.25 8.25
C CYS A 18 18.94 7.06 7.34
N PRO A 19 18.25 6.02 7.84
CA PRO A 19 17.84 4.90 7.00
C PRO A 19 16.81 5.38 5.98
N LYS A 20 16.90 4.87 4.76
CA LYS A 20 15.84 5.09 3.76
C LYS A 20 14.61 4.28 4.16
N ALA A 21 13.54 4.94 4.55
CA ALA A 21 12.25 4.32 4.78
C ALA A 21 11.55 4.15 3.42
N TYR A 22 11.59 2.93 2.87
CA TYR A 22 10.78 2.57 1.70
C TYR A 22 9.45 1.99 2.17
N ALA A 23 8.38 2.28 1.43
CA ALA A 23 7.10 1.62 1.60
C ALA A 23 7.26 0.11 1.33
N ASN A 24 6.56 -0.73 2.10
CA ASN A 24 6.46 -2.13 1.74
C ASN A 24 5.43 -2.31 0.64
N VAL A 25 5.69 -3.30 -0.21
CA VAL A 25 4.74 -3.73 -1.23
C VAL A 25 3.65 -4.56 -0.57
N VAL A 26 2.40 -4.19 -0.80
CA VAL A 26 1.21 -4.98 -0.46
C VAL A 26 1.03 -6.06 -1.52
N SER A 27 0.97 -7.33 -1.12
CA SER A 27 0.72 -8.42 -2.07
C SER A 27 -0.68 -8.34 -2.68
N VAL A 28 -0.89 -8.96 -3.84
CA VAL A 28 -2.21 -9.06 -4.48
C VAL A 28 -3.25 -9.64 -3.54
N ASP A 29 -2.92 -10.71 -2.81
CA ASP A 29 -3.85 -11.36 -1.88
C ASP A 29 -4.20 -10.46 -0.70
N ASN A 30 -3.22 -9.75 -0.15
CA ASN A 30 -3.46 -8.77 0.92
C ASN A 30 -4.31 -7.61 0.41
N ALA A 31 -4.06 -7.12 -0.80
CA ALA A 31 -4.84 -6.06 -1.43
C ALA A 31 -6.30 -6.50 -1.69
N LYS A 32 -6.49 -7.75 -2.13
CA LYS A 32 -7.80 -8.37 -2.33
C LYS A 32 -8.57 -8.51 -1.01
N GLN A 33 -7.89 -8.89 0.07
CA GLN A 33 -8.48 -8.94 1.40
C GLN A 33 -8.81 -7.53 1.93
N LEU A 34 -7.94 -6.53 1.68
CA LEU A 34 -8.20 -5.13 2.03
C LEU A 34 -9.46 -4.60 1.33
N ALA A 35 -9.65 -4.93 0.06
CA ALA A 35 -10.88 -4.61 -0.67
C ALA A 35 -12.12 -5.27 -0.05
N ALA A 36 -12.05 -6.56 0.30
CA ALA A 36 -13.15 -7.25 0.96
C ALA A 36 -13.50 -6.63 2.33
N ASN A 37 -12.48 -6.26 3.11
CA ASN A 37 -12.65 -5.58 4.40
C ASN A 37 -13.30 -4.19 4.21
N PHE A 38 -12.91 -3.44 3.18
CA PHE A 38 -13.51 -2.16 2.82
C PHE A 38 -15.00 -2.30 2.51
N PHE A 39 -15.39 -3.29 1.69
CA PHE A 39 -16.80 -3.53 1.37
C PHE A 39 -17.61 -4.03 2.58
N SER A 40 -16.98 -4.82 3.45
CA SER A 40 -17.57 -5.22 4.73
C SER A 40 -17.90 -4.00 5.60
N ALA A 41 -16.95 -3.06 5.71
CA ALA A 41 -17.11 -1.84 6.51
C ALA A 41 -18.13 -0.85 5.92
N THR A 42 -18.37 -0.88 4.61
CA THR A 42 -19.32 0.00 3.91
C THR A 42 -20.69 -0.63 3.68
N HIS A 43 -21.01 -1.73 4.38
CA HIS A 43 -22.28 -2.47 4.29
C HIS A 43 -22.59 -3.04 2.89
N LYS A 44 -21.57 -3.30 2.07
CA LYS A 44 -21.69 -3.96 0.77
C LYS A 44 -21.45 -5.47 0.92
N ALA A 45 -22.37 -6.16 1.61
CA ALA A 45 -22.23 -7.58 1.98
C ALA A 45 -21.93 -8.52 0.78
N LYS A 46 -22.41 -8.20 -0.43
CA LYS A 46 -22.15 -8.99 -1.64
C LYS A 46 -20.69 -8.97 -2.10
N LEU A 47 -19.91 -7.98 -1.66
CA LEU A 47 -18.50 -7.78 -2.02
C LEU A 47 -17.57 -7.94 -0.80
N ALA A 48 -18.13 -8.35 0.34
CA ALA A 48 -17.44 -8.44 1.63
C ALA A 48 -16.50 -9.66 1.74
N THR A 49 -16.39 -10.48 0.70
CA THR A 49 -15.50 -11.64 0.66
C THR A 49 -14.47 -11.46 -0.45
N ALA A 50 -13.24 -11.92 -0.21
CA ALA A 50 -12.20 -11.89 -1.23
C ALA A 50 -12.66 -12.65 -2.49
N ASP A 51 -13.35 -13.78 -2.33
CA ASP A 51 -13.86 -14.59 -3.45
C ASP A 51 -14.91 -13.88 -4.30
N ALA A 52 -15.52 -12.79 -3.83
CA ALA A 52 -16.43 -11.98 -4.64
C ALA A 52 -15.70 -11.03 -5.60
N LEU A 53 -14.37 -10.96 -5.51
CA LEU A 53 -13.52 -10.06 -6.26
C LEU A 53 -12.53 -10.84 -7.13
N GLU A 54 -12.21 -10.30 -8.30
CA GLU A 54 -11.22 -10.85 -9.22
C GLU A 54 -10.23 -9.77 -9.63
N LEU A 55 -8.94 -10.12 -9.76
CA LEU A 55 -7.92 -9.18 -10.21
C LEU A 55 -8.14 -8.88 -11.70
N ALA A 56 -8.39 -7.61 -12.02
CA ALA A 56 -8.59 -7.14 -13.39
C ALA A 56 -7.34 -6.46 -13.96
N TYR A 57 -6.57 -5.76 -13.13
CA TYR A 57 -5.39 -5.03 -13.57
C TYR A 57 -4.38 -4.83 -12.44
N THR A 58 -3.10 -4.82 -12.81
CA THR A 58 -1.99 -4.40 -11.94
C THR A 58 -1.24 -3.28 -12.65
N ALA A 59 -1.18 -2.11 -12.01
CA ALA A 59 -0.36 -1.01 -12.47
C ALA A 59 1.09 -1.16 -11.99
N GLY A 60 2.04 -0.70 -12.81
CA GLY A 60 3.47 -0.84 -12.53
C GLY A 60 4.05 -2.10 -13.17
N ASN A 61 5.08 -2.66 -12.54
CA ASN A 61 5.72 -3.90 -13.00
C ASN A 61 5.75 -4.94 -11.87
N SER A 62 6.15 -6.17 -12.19
CA SER A 62 6.18 -7.29 -11.24
C SER A 62 7.07 -7.03 -10.01
N SER A 63 8.10 -6.20 -10.14
CA SER A 63 9.02 -5.84 -9.05
C SER A 63 8.57 -4.60 -8.26
N LYS A 64 7.73 -3.75 -8.86
CA LYS A 64 7.22 -2.52 -8.25
C LYS A 64 5.78 -2.26 -8.73
N PRO A 65 4.79 -2.98 -8.18
CA PRO A 65 3.39 -2.69 -8.41
C PRO A 65 3.03 -1.34 -7.76
N LEU A 66 2.10 -0.62 -8.36
CA LEU A 66 1.65 0.69 -7.89
C LEU A 66 0.22 0.61 -7.30
N TYR A 67 -0.67 -0.08 -7.99
CA TYR A 67 -2.02 -0.37 -7.52
C TYR A 67 -2.61 -1.59 -8.23
N TYR A 68 -3.66 -2.13 -7.64
CA TYR A 68 -4.45 -3.24 -8.14
C TYR A 68 -5.87 -2.79 -8.40
N VAL A 69 -6.47 -3.26 -9.50
CA VAL A 69 -7.90 -3.10 -9.78
C VAL A 69 -8.55 -4.46 -9.62
N PHE A 70 -9.53 -4.54 -8.74
CA PHE A 70 -10.37 -5.72 -8.56
C PHE A 70 -11.78 -5.45 -9.07
N ASN A 71 -12.30 -6.32 -9.93
CA ASN A 71 -13.69 -6.29 -10.35
C ASN A 71 -14.55 -7.14 -9.43
N ALA A 72 -15.81 -6.77 -9.26
CA ALA A 72 -16.82 -7.65 -8.68
C ALA A 72 -17.19 -8.76 -9.69
N ILE A 73 -17.08 -10.03 -9.28
CA ILE A 73 -17.40 -11.17 -10.16
C ILE A 73 -18.84 -11.13 -10.68
N ASN A 74 -19.78 -10.60 -9.88
CA ASN A 74 -21.18 -10.45 -10.27
C ASN A 74 -21.46 -9.18 -11.11
N GLY A 75 -20.43 -8.60 -11.74
CA GLY A 75 -20.54 -7.56 -12.77
C GLY A 75 -20.88 -6.14 -12.28
N ASN A 76 -20.90 -5.90 -10.96
CA ASN A 76 -21.28 -4.60 -10.40
C ASN A 76 -20.10 -3.94 -9.67
N GLY A 77 -19.35 -3.11 -10.39
CA GLY A 77 -18.34 -2.21 -9.83
C GLY A 77 -16.93 -2.79 -9.77
N PHE A 78 -16.00 -1.94 -9.34
CA PHE A 78 -14.59 -2.25 -9.18
C PHE A 78 -14.07 -1.59 -7.90
N VAL A 79 -12.85 -1.90 -7.51
CA VAL A 79 -12.12 -1.18 -6.46
C VAL A 79 -10.65 -1.13 -6.82
N ILE A 80 -10.05 0.03 -6.62
CA ILE A 80 -8.65 0.30 -6.84
C ILE A 80 -7.96 0.33 -5.48
N VAL A 81 -7.02 -0.59 -5.27
CA VAL A 81 -6.29 -0.76 -4.00
C VAL A 81 -4.83 -0.42 -4.22
N SER A 82 -4.25 0.37 -3.32
CA SER A 82 -2.83 0.68 -3.38
C SER A 82 -1.96 -0.55 -3.19
N ALA A 83 -0.83 -0.61 -3.90
CA ALA A 83 0.18 -1.64 -3.71
C ALA A 83 1.28 -1.22 -2.71
N GLU A 84 1.16 -0.05 -2.07
CA GLU A 84 2.11 0.47 -1.08
C GLU A 84 1.44 0.69 0.29
N ASP A 85 2.10 0.24 1.36
CA ASP A 85 1.59 0.30 2.74
C ASP A 85 1.65 1.70 3.40
N CYS A 86 2.33 2.65 2.77
CA CYS A 86 2.49 4.02 3.27
C CYS A 86 1.47 5.02 2.69
N THR A 87 0.44 4.51 1.99
CA THR A 87 -0.56 5.31 1.28
C THR A 87 -1.98 4.96 1.75
N THR A 88 -2.98 5.74 1.35
CA THR A 88 -4.38 5.36 1.56
C THR A 88 -4.67 4.03 0.86
N PRO A 89 -5.17 2.99 1.57
CA PRO A 89 -5.32 1.66 0.97
C PRO A 89 -6.30 1.61 -0.21
N ILE A 90 -7.38 2.38 -0.18
CA ILE A 90 -8.39 2.43 -1.24
C ILE A 90 -8.25 3.73 -2.01
N LEU A 91 -8.00 3.64 -3.31
CA LEU A 91 -7.76 4.78 -4.21
C LEU A 91 -9.03 5.19 -4.98
N GLY A 92 -10.00 4.29 -5.15
CA GLY A 92 -11.28 4.53 -5.80
C GLY A 92 -12.14 3.26 -5.90
N TYR A 93 -13.45 3.39 -6.09
CA TYR A 93 -14.43 2.30 -6.23
C TYR A 93 -15.75 2.76 -6.86
#